data_AF-A0AAV5H2Z8-F1
#
_entry.id   AF-A0AAV5H2Z8-F1
#
_cell.length_a   1.000
_cell.length_b   1.000
_cell.length_c   1.000
_cell.angle_alpha   90.00
_cell.angle_beta   90.00
_cell.angle_gamma   90.00
#
_symmetry.space_group_name_H-M   'P 1'
#
loop_
_entity.id
_entity.type
_entity.pdbx_description
1 polymer ?
#
loop_
_entity_poly.entity_id
_entity_poly.type
_entity_poly.pdbx_seq_one_letter_code
_entity_poly.pdbx_strand_id
1 'polypeptide(L)'
;MTEEIAAQLHYVEKMSLSDLVGQMNDLRDEGTTKRLTIKAVEQMLLEEGLFELKFVNRMPLRKITEYGTEFGIEAETRISSKGNEYEVFYYTQEAQRGVVELLLMAEDSGK
;
A
#
# COMPACT_ATOMS: atom_id res chain seq x y z
N MET A 1 -7.65 11.11 -1.71
CA MET A 1 -8.57 10.21 -0.97
C MET A 1 -9.68 11.06 -0.35
N THR A 2 -10.91 10.54 -0.21
CA THR A 2 -12.03 11.26 0.44
C THR A 2 -12.70 10.38 1.49
N GLU A 3 -13.34 11.00 2.49
CA GLU A 3 -14.10 10.27 3.52
C GLU A 3 -15.24 9.43 2.91
N GLU A 4 -15.88 9.92 1.84
CA GLU A 4 -16.93 9.22 1.12
C GLU A 4 -16.44 7.90 0.49
N ILE A 5 -15.25 7.91 -0.12
CA ILE A 5 -14.63 6.69 -0.66
C ILE A 5 -14.25 5.75 0.49
N ALA A 6 -13.61 6.28 1.53
CA ALA A 6 -13.15 5.49 2.68
C ALA A 6 -14.28 4.73 3.39
N ALA A 7 -15.47 5.33 3.50
CA ALA A 7 -16.65 4.72 4.11
C ALA A 7 -17.24 3.55 3.31
N GLN A 8 -16.93 3.46 2.02
CA GLN A 8 -17.45 2.43 1.11
C GLN A 8 -16.47 1.27 0.88
N LEU A 9 -15.25 1.37 1.39
CA LEU A 9 -14.25 0.32 1.23
C LEU A 9 -14.64 -0.95 1.97
N HIS A 10 -14.44 -2.08 1.30
CA HIS A 10 -14.64 -3.40 1.88
C HIS A 10 -13.30 -4.00 2.28
N TYR A 11 -13.04 -3.97 3.58
CA TYR A 11 -11.82 -4.52 4.16
C TYR A 11 -11.95 -6.02 4.42
N VAL A 12 -10.99 -6.78 3.93
CA VAL A 12 -10.94 -8.24 4.07
C VAL A 12 -9.77 -8.68 4.94
N GLU A 13 -9.72 -9.95 5.34
CA GLU A 13 -8.64 -10.49 6.17
C GLU A 13 -7.25 -10.23 5.57
N LYS A 14 -7.11 -10.38 4.26
CA LYS A 14 -5.83 -10.25 3.54
C LYS A 14 -6.03 -9.75 2.12
N MET A 15 -5.36 -8.65 1.76
CA MET A 15 -5.50 -8.00 0.45
C MET A 15 -4.14 -7.56 -0.11
N SER A 16 -3.98 -7.52 -1.43
CA SER A 16 -2.80 -6.88 -2.05
C SER A 16 -2.97 -5.35 -2.13
N LEU A 17 -1.87 -4.61 -2.20
CA LEU A 17 -1.93 -3.15 -2.39
C LEU A 17 -2.65 -2.77 -3.69
N SER A 18 -2.45 -3.56 -4.75
CA SER A 18 -3.12 -3.33 -6.03
C SER A 18 -4.63 -3.48 -5.95
N ASP A 19 -5.13 -4.45 -5.19
CA ASP A 19 -6.56 -4.66 -5.03
C ASP A 19 -7.19 -3.53 -4.21
N LEU A 20 -6.52 -3.08 -3.14
CA LEU A 20 -6.97 -1.95 -2.32
C LEU A 20 -7.03 -0.67 -3.15
N VAL A 21 -5.97 -0.39 -3.92
CA VAL A 21 -5.91 0.77 -4.83
C VAL A 21 -6.93 0.64 -5.97
N GLY A 22 -7.20 -0.57 -6.45
CA GLY A 22 -8.27 -0.85 -7.40
C GLY A 22 -9.62 -0.44 -6.83
N GLN A 23 -9.97 -0.95 -5.65
CA GLN A 23 -11.23 -0.65 -4.98
C GLN A 23 -11.43 0.85 -4.74
N MET A 24 -10.40 1.55 -4.24
CA MET A 24 -10.44 3.01 -4.04
C MET A 24 -10.67 3.76 -5.36
N ASN A 25 -10.07 3.29 -6.45
CA ASN A 25 -10.21 3.92 -7.76
C ASN A 25 -11.57 3.62 -8.40
N ASP A 26 -12.16 2.44 -8.19
CA ASP A 26 -13.48 2.09 -8.73
C ASP A 26 -14.60 2.91 -8.08
N LEU A 27 -14.39 3.37 -6.84
CA LEU A 27 -15.30 4.24 -6.11
C LEU A 27 -15.11 5.74 -6.41
N ARG A 28 -14.06 6.13 -7.14
CA ARG A 28 -13.76 7.54 -7.39
C ARG A 28 -14.69 8.10 -8.47
N ASP A 29 -15.07 9.36 -8.32
CA ASP A 29 -15.61 10.12 -9.45
C ASP A 29 -14.46 10.52 -10.38
N GLU A 30 -14.44 9.96 -11.60
CA GLU A 30 -13.39 10.19 -12.58
C GLU A 30 -13.34 11.63 -13.10
N GLY A 31 -14.43 12.40 -12.97
CA GLY A 31 -14.51 13.80 -13.40
C GLY A 31 -13.89 14.78 -12.40
N THR A 32 -13.79 14.39 -11.13
CA THR A 32 -13.37 15.29 -10.04
C THR A 32 -12.15 14.79 -9.29
N THR A 33 -11.90 13.47 -9.27
CA THR A 33 -10.82 12.84 -8.50
C THR A 33 -9.81 12.16 -9.42
N LYS A 34 -8.54 12.58 -9.31
CA LYS A 34 -7.43 11.93 -10.03
C LYS A 34 -7.27 10.48 -9.59
N ARG A 35 -6.90 9.63 -10.55
CA ARG A 35 -6.60 8.22 -10.28
C ARG A 35 -5.43 8.10 -9.31
N LEU A 36 -5.62 7.33 -8.24
CA LEU A 36 -4.55 6.97 -7.31
C LEU A 36 -3.68 5.88 -7.95
N THR A 37 -2.38 6.11 -8.01
CA THR A 37 -1.44 5.11 -8.54
C THR A 37 -0.87 4.27 -7.42
N ILE A 38 -0.64 2.97 -7.68
CA ILE A 38 0.02 2.08 -6.72
C ILE A 38 1.36 2.66 -6.29
N LYS A 39 2.16 3.16 -7.25
CA LYS A 39 3.47 3.76 -7.00
C LYS A 39 3.41 4.94 -6.00
N ALA A 40 2.37 5.78 -6.07
CA ALA A 40 2.22 6.89 -5.13
C ALA A 40 1.98 6.38 -3.70
N VAL A 41 1.13 5.34 -3.55
CA VAL A 41 0.92 4.72 -2.24
C VAL A 41 2.19 4.04 -1.75
N GLU A 42 2.91 3.31 -2.61
CA GLU A 42 4.19 2.69 -2.24
C GLU A 42 5.23 3.70 -1.76
N GLN A 43 5.28 4.88 -2.39
CA GLN A 43 6.17 5.97 -1.98
C GLN A 43 5.76 6.53 -0.61
N MET A 44 4.46 6.76 -0.38
CA MET A 44 3.95 7.17 0.93
C MET A 44 4.33 6.15 2.02
N LEU A 45 4.13 4.84 1.77
CA LEU A 45 4.49 3.81 2.76
C LEU A 45 6.00 3.72 3.03
N LEU A 46 6.85 4.12 2.06
CA LEU A 46 8.30 4.28 2.28
C LEU A 46 8.60 5.52 3.14
N GLU A 47 7.93 6.64 2.88
CA GLU A 47 8.10 7.90 3.62
C GLU A 47 7.63 7.78 5.07
N GLU A 48 6.56 7.02 5.31
CA GLU A 48 6.06 6.66 6.64
C GLU A 48 6.92 5.60 7.35
N GLY A 49 7.94 5.04 6.69
CA GLY A 49 8.87 4.08 7.29
C GLY A 49 8.31 2.65 7.47
N LEU A 50 7.17 2.34 6.86
CA LEU A 50 6.60 0.97 6.83
C LEU A 50 7.43 0.03 5.95
N PHE A 51 8.10 0.61 4.95
CA PHE A 51 9.08 -0.08 4.13
C PHE A 51 10.41 0.68 4.13
N GLU A 52 11.47 -0.06 3.81
CA GLU A 52 12.79 0.49 3.50
C GLU A 52 13.28 -0.01 2.13
N LEU A 53 14.17 0.76 1.52
CA LEU A 53 14.88 0.34 0.31
C LEU A 53 16.29 -0.16 0.68
N LYS A 54 16.56 -1.42 0.40
CA LYS A 54 17.92 -1.97 0.39
C LYS A 54 18.46 -2.01 -1.02
N PHE A 55 19.76 -1.83 -1.18
CA PHE A 55 20.41 -1.96 -2.49
C PHE A 55 21.17 -3.27 -2.55
N VAL A 56 20.71 -4.19 -3.40
CA VAL A 56 21.38 -5.47 -3.66
C VAL A 56 21.82 -5.45 -5.12
N ASN A 57 23.12 -5.58 -5.37
CA ASN A 57 23.69 -5.53 -6.73
C ASN A 57 23.27 -4.28 -7.54
N ARG A 58 23.22 -3.11 -6.87
CA ARG A 58 22.74 -1.82 -7.43
C ARG A 58 21.25 -1.79 -7.81
N MET A 59 20.48 -2.82 -7.49
CA MET A 59 19.02 -2.83 -7.66
C MET A 59 18.34 -2.53 -6.32
N PRO A 60 17.35 -1.62 -6.29
CA PRO A 60 16.57 -1.38 -5.10
C PRO A 60 15.66 -2.59 -4.84
N LEU A 61 15.71 -3.09 -3.62
CA LEU A 61 14.86 -4.14 -3.08
C LEU A 61 14.08 -3.53 -1.92
N ARG A 62 12.75 -3.50 -2.05
CA ARG A 62 11.88 -3.10 -0.94
C ARG A 62 11.84 -4.21 0.10
N LYS A 63 12.00 -3.82 1.36
CA LYS A 63 11.89 -4.69 2.55
C LYS A 63 10.88 -4.08 3.51
N ILE A 64 10.02 -4.91 4.08
CA ILE A 64 9.16 -4.50 5.19
C ILE A 64 10.01 -4.24 6.44
N THR A 65 9.69 -3.19 7.19
CA THR A 65 10.34 -2.88 8.47
C THR A 65 9.63 -3.60 9.62
N GLU A 66 10.21 -3.56 10.83
CA GLU A 66 9.51 -4.01 12.03
C GLU A 66 8.22 -3.21 12.23
N TYR A 67 8.29 -1.88 12.05
CA TYR A 67 7.12 -1.00 12.09
C TYR A 67 6.06 -1.37 11.04
N GLY A 68 6.46 -1.69 9.81
CA GLY A 68 5.54 -2.20 8.78
C GLY A 68 4.85 -3.50 9.17
N THR A 69 5.54 -4.37 9.91
CA THR A 69 4.98 -5.63 10.40
C THR A 69 3.97 -5.37 11.51
N GLU A 70 4.29 -4.49 12.47
CA GLU A 70 3.38 -4.07 13.54
C GLU A 70 2.15 -3.35 13.01
N PHE A 71 2.29 -2.60 11.91
CA PHE A 71 1.18 -1.99 11.18
C PHE A 71 0.25 -3.03 10.52
N GLY A 72 0.66 -4.29 10.45
CA GLY A 72 -0.13 -5.40 9.91
C GLY A 72 0.15 -5.72 8.45
N ILE A 73 1.32 -5.35 7.93
CA ILE A 73 1.78 -5.80 6.60
C ILE A 73 2.50 -7.15 6.78
N GLU A 74 2.17 -8.10 5.92
CA GLU A 74 2.79 -9.43 5.90
C GLU A 74 3.63 -9.60 4.64
N ALA A 75 4.79 -10.23 4.77
CA ALA A 75 5.64 -10.60 3.64
C ALA A 75 5.61 -12.12 3.41
N GLU A 76 5.29 -12.53 2.18
CA GLU A 76 5.43 -13.92 1.73
C GLU A 76 6.61 -14.03 0.76
N THR A 77 7.55 -14.91 1.07
CA THR A 77 8.63 -15.25 0.12
C THR A 77 8.09 -16.17 -0.97
N ARG A 78 8.36 -15.81 -2.23
CA ARG A 78 8.01 -16.59 -3.42
C ARG A 78 9.22 -16.81 -4.30
N ILE A 79 9.17 -17.88 -5.07
CA ILE A 79 10.22 -18.23 -6.03
C ILE A 79 9.67 -18.01 -7.42
N SER A 80 10.34 -17.15 -8.19
CA SER A 80 10.01 -16.91 -9.60
C SER A 80 10.31 -18.15 -10.44
N SER A 81 9.76 -18.22 -11.66
CA SER A 81 10.05 -19.29 -12.62
C SER A 81 11.54 -19.44 -12.96
N LYS A 82 12.34 -18.40 -12.72
CA LYS A 82 13.80 -18.38 -12.91
C LYS A 82 14.59 -18.77 -11.66
N GLY A 83 13.92 -19.14 -10.57
CA GLY A 83 14.54 -19.52 -9.30
C GLY A 83 14.91 -18.36 -8.36
N ASN A 84 14.60 -17.11 -8.73
CA ASN A 84 14.88 -15.96 -7.85
C ASN A 84 13.79 -15.81 -6.79
N GLU A 85 14.19 -15.62 -5.53
CA GLU A 85 13.30 -15.26 -4.43
C GLU A 85 12.85 -13.80 -4.54
N TYR A 86 11.59 -13.55 -4.19
CA TYR A 86 11.02 -12.22 -4.06
C TYR A 86 9.93 -12.20 -2.99
N GLU A 87 9.71 -11.04 -2.38
CA GLU A 87 8.66 -10.86 -1.39
C GLU A 87 7.37 -10.34 -2.05
N VAL A 88 6.24 -10.93 -1.67
CA VAL A 88 4.90 -10.39 -1.94
C VAL A 88 4.35 -9.85 -0.64
N PHE A 89 3.87 -8.61 -0.66
CA PHE A 89 3.32 -7.97 0.52
C PHE A 89 1.79 -8.02 0.51
N TYR A 90 1.24 -8.39 1.64
CA TYR A 90 -0.19 -8.43 1.90
C TYR A 90 -0.54 -7.54 3.08
N TYR A 91 -1.73 -6.97 3.04
CA TYR A 91 -2.23 -6.03 4.03
C TYR A 91 -3.37 -6.70 4.76
N THR A 92 -3.22 -6.89 6.07
CA THR A 92 -4.30 -7.32 6.95
C THR A 92 -5.44 -6.30 6.92
N GLN A 93 -6.60 -6.67 7.48
CA GLN A 93 -7.72 -5.73 7.62
C GLN A 93 -7.31 -4.43 8.32
N GLU A 94 -6.46 -4.50 9.36
CA GLU A 94 -5.97 -3.33 10.08
C GLU A 94 -5.03 -2.48 9.22
N ALA A 95 -4.08 -3.12 8.53
CA ALA A 95 -3.17 -2.41 7.62
C ALA A 95 -3.92 -1.72 6.47
N GLN A 96 -4.97 -2.34 5.93
CA GLN A 96 -5.80 -1.70 4.89
C GLN A 96 -6.44 -0.41 5.42
N ARG A 97 -6.95 -0.40 6.65
CA ARG A 97 -7.49 0.82 7.30
C ARG A 97 -6.42 1.86 7.52
N GLY A 98 -5.27 1.47 8.05
CA GLY A 98 -4.14 2.37 8.26
C GLY A 98 -3.68 3.03 6.96
N VAL A 99 -3.61 2.30 5.85
CA VAL A 99 -3.27 2.89 4.54
C VAL A 99 -4.29 3.96 4.13
N VAL A 100 -5.58 3.72 4.35
CA VAL A 100 -6.65 4.68 4.04
C VAL A 100 -6.56 5.91 4.92
N GLU A 101 -6.27 5.74 6.22
CA GLU A 101 -6.07 6.84 7.17
C GLU A 101 -4.88 7.72 6.77
N LEU A 102 -3.74 7.12 6.41
CA LEU A 102 -2.56 7.85 5.91
C LEU A 102 -2.92 8.66 4.65
N LEU A 103 -3.68 8.06 3.73
CA LEU A 103 -4.11 8.75 2.51
C LEU A 103 -5.08 9.91 2.79
N LEU A 104 -5.93 9.81 3.81
CA LEU A 104 -6.80 10.90 4.26
C LEU A 104 -5.97 12.05 4.86
N MET A 105 -5.01 11.74 5.73
CA MET A 105 -4.13 12.72 6.37
C MET A 105 -3.24 13.47 5.36
N ALA A 106 -2.76 12.78 4.33
CA ALA A 106 -1.94 13.37 3.28
C ALA A 106 -2.68 14.43 2.45
N GLU A 107 -3.99 14.25 2.22
CA GLU A 107 -4.83 15.20 1.48
C GLU A 107 -5.17 16.44 2.32
N ASP A 108 -5.33 16.28 3.62
CA ASP A 108 -5.59 17.41 4.53
C ASP A 108 -4.34 18.24 4.82
N SER A 109 -3.16 17.63 4.80
CA SER A 109 -1.87 18.34 4.93
C SER A 109 -1.50 19.17 3.69
N GLY A 110 -2.19 18.96 2.57
CA GLY A 110 -2.00 19.69 1.31
C GLY A 110 -2.97 20.85 1.07
N LYS A 111 -3.87 21.15 2.04
CA LYS A 111 -4.83 22.27 1.98
C LYS A 111 -4.37 23.50 2.76
#